data_AF-A0A6L6U931-F1
#
_entry.id   AF-A0A6L6U931-F1
#
_cell.length_a   1.000
_cell.length_b   1.000
_cell.length_c   1.000
_cell.angle_alpha   90.00
_cell.angle_beta   90.00
_cell.angle_gamma   90.00
#
_symmetry.space_group_name_H-M   'P 1'
#
loop_
_entity.id
_entity.type
_entity.pdbx_description
1 polymer ?
#
loop_
_entity_poly.entity_id
_entity_poly.type
_entity_poly.pdbx_seq_one_letter_code
_entity_poly.pdbx_strand_id
1 'polypeptide(L)'
;MSCATKKQTIKTENNSSETVITETKKAESITIIEEPESQNETVKVSQEELIPLPPKPPKPLSNYKDIMHNRWNTILQKHVSESGNVDYKGIKNESEFDVYIDYLSETLPEDSWTKEEKLAYWINAYNALTVDLILRNYPVKSIKDINDPWDQRLWQFGEKWQNLNDIEHKILRKMNEPRIHFAIVCASISCPKLQNEAFTASNLEEQLTYATKEFLTDSTKNDISQNNLKLSKIFKWFKKDFEQNGSLIDFLNQYSVVNISSLAKKSFKDYNWNLND
;
A
#
# COMPACT_ATOMS: atom_id res chain seq x y z
N MET A 1 -14.03 -26.76 -59.00
CA MET A 1 -14.55 -25.38 -59.13
C MET A 1 -13.82 -24.55 -58.08
N SER A 2 -12.73 -23.82 -58.41
CA SER A 2 -12.68 -22.54 -59.15
C SER A 2 -13.35 -21.43 -58.32
N CYS A 3 -12.78 -20.28 -57.93
CA CYS A 3 -11.62 -19.46 -58.33
C CYS A 3 -11.25 -18.55 -57.12
N ALA A 4 -9.98 -18.31 -56.73
CA ALA A 4 -9.02 -17.28 -57.22
C ALA A 4 -9.56 -15.83 -57.16
N THR A 5 -8.89 -14.81 -56.58
CA THR A 5 -7.63 -14.13 -57.05
C THR A 5 -7.25 -13.04 -56.00
N LYS A 6 -6.02 -12.94 -55.42
CA LYS A 6 -4.80 -12.13 -55.79
C LYS A 6 -5.10 -10.62 -56.05
N LYS A 7 -4.30 -9.59 -55.67
CA LYS A 7 -2.83 -9.44 -55.57
C LYS A 7 -2.41 -8.06 -54.96
N GLN A 8 -1.30 -8.04 -54.23
CA GLN A 8 -0.10 -7.12 -54.23
C GLN A 8 -0.13 -5.57 -54.21
N THR A 9 0.50 -5.03 -53.15
CA THR A 9 1.73 -4.17 -53.05
C THR A 9 1.95 -2.97 -53.98
N ILE A 10 2.18 -1.78 -53.39
CA ILE A 10 3.16 -0.76 -53.85
C ILE A 10 3.78 -0.02 -52.65
N LYS A 11 5.12 0.14 -52.67
CA LYS A 11 5.94 1.01 -51.81
C LYS A 11 5.91 2.45 -52.32
N THR A 12 6.05 3.43 -51.44
CA THR A 12 6.66 4.72 -51.83
C THR A 12 7.38 5.36 -50.65
N GLU A 13 8.71 5.42 -50.77
CA GLU A 13 9.55 6.46 -50.17
C GLU A 13 9.21 7.81 -50.82
N ASN A 14 9.41 8.91 -50.10
CA ASN A 14 9.76 10.17 -50.73
C ASN A 14 10.66 10.99 -49.80
N ASN A 15 11.75 11.42 -50.40
CA ASN A 15 12.83 12.25 -49.89
C ASN A 15 12.82 13.54 -50.73
N SER A 16 13.08 14.70 -50.14
CA SER A 16 13.43 15.96 -50.82
C SER A 16 14.11 16.83 -49.76
N SER A 17 15.44 16.98 -49.72
CA SER A 17 16.33 17.78 -50.60
C SER A 17 15.88 19.24 -50.66
N GLU A 18 16.71 20.24 -50.32
CA GLU A 18 17.77 20.70 -51.23
C GLU A 18 18.81 21.67 -50.58
N THR A 19 20.09 21.42 -50.93
CA THR A 19 21.20 22.32 -51.36
C THR A 19 21.62 23.55 -50.53
N VAL A 20 22.87 23.70 -50.05
CA VAL A 20 24.23 23.80 -50.70
C VAL A 20 24.52 25.18 -51.34
N ILE A 21 25.65 25.79 -50.94
CA ILE A 21 26.73 26.49 -51.70
C ILE A 21 27.61 27.21 -50.64
N THR A 22 28.81 26.77 -50.24
CA THR A 22 30.18 26.77 -50.84
C THR A 22 30.87 28.12 -51.05
N GLU A 23 32.11 28.18 -50.53
CA GLU A 23 33.32 28.88 -51.02
C GLU A 23 33.47 30.40 -50.73
N THR A 24 34.62 31.00 -50.41
CA THR A 24 36.06 30.63 -50.57
C THR A 24 36.98 31.61 -49.78
N LYS A 25 38.18 31.12 -49.38
CA LYS A 25 39.56 31.74 -49.39
C LYS A 25 39.78 33.12 -48.73
N LYS A 26 40.94 33.47 -48.13
CA LYS A 26 42.36 33.07 -48.30
C LYS A 26 43.21 33.68 -47.16
N ALA A 27 44.32 33.01 -46.82
CA ALA A 27 45.67 33.51 -46.45
C ALA A 27 45.82 34.66 -45.44
N GLU A 28 46.85 34.79 -44.60
CA GLU A 28 48.11 34.12 -44.24
C GLU A 28 48.51 34.90 -42.96
N SER A 29 49.16 34.32 -41.97
CA SER A 29 50.62 34.40 -41.89
C SER A 29 51.11 33.75 -40.59
N ILE A 30 52.24 33.08 -40.73
CA ILE A 30 53.01 32.41 -39.69
C ILE A 30 53.89 33.47 -39.03
N THR A 31 53.98 33.48 -37.70
CA THR A 31 55.23 33.91 -37.05
C THR A 31 55.45 33.08 -35.79
N ILE A 32 56.69 32.62 -35.69
CA ILE A 32 57.23 31.68 -34.71
C ILE A 32 57.40 32.41 -33.37
N ILE A 33 57.19 31.62 -32.32
CA ILE A 33 57.26 31.91 -30.90
C ILE A 33 58.66 32.40 -30.51
N GLU A 34 58.75 33.58 -29.90
CA GLU A 34 59.81 33.93 -28.94
C GLU A 34 59.14 34.15 -27.58
N GLU A 35 59.46 33.28 -26.62
CA GLU A 35 59.34 33.62 -25.19
C GLU A 35 60.51 34.56 -24.84
N PRO A 36 60.22 35.62 -24.08
CA PRO A 36 61.00 35.80 -22.87
C PRO A 36 60.12 36.13 -21.65
N GLU A 37 60.31 35.28 -20.64
CA GLU A 37 60.50 35.60 -19.23
C GLU A 37 59.83 36.86 -18.63
N SER A 38 58.89 36.57 -17.73
CA SER A 38 58.88 37.00 -16.32
C SER A 38 59.01 38.50 -16.03
N GLN A 39 57.86 39.14 -15.77
CA GLN A 39 57.75 40.13 -14.70
C GLN A 39 56.51 39.84 -13.84
N ASN A 40 56.77 39.63 -12.54
CA ASN A 40 55.78 39.40 -11.49
C ASN A 40 54.92 40.64 -11.27
N GLU A 41 53.67 40.61 -11.71
CA GLU A 41 52.61 41.41 -11.11
C GLU A 41 51.89 40.60 -10.03
N THR A 42 51.90 41.13 -8.82
CA THR A 42 51.25 40.56 -7.65
C THR A 42 49.74 40.75 -7.78
N VAL A 43 49.05 39.74 -8.35
CA VAL A 43 47.59 39.67 -8.30
C VAL A 43 47.19 39.26 -6.88
N LYS A 44 46.57 40.18 -6.13
CA LYS A 44 45.81 39.86 -4.92
C LYS A 44 44.68 38.90 -5.29
N VAL A 45 44.85 37.62 -5.02
CA VAL A 45 43.77 36.65 -5.01
C VAL A 45 42.84 37.01 -3.86
N SER A 46 41.67 37.56 -4.18
CA SER A 46 40.55 37.61 -3.25
C SER A 46 40.18 36.19 -2.88
N GLN A 47 40.39 35.81 -1.62
CA GLN A 47 39.76 34.62 -1.06
C GLN A 47 38.26 34.85 -1.13
N GLU A 48 37.58 34.15 -2.04
CA GLU A 48 36.14 33.94 -1.92
C GLU A 48 35.92 33.22 -0.60
N GLU A 49 35.41 33.96 0.40
CA GLU A 49 34.79 33.36 1.58
C GLU A 49 33.62 32.51 1.08
N LEU A 50 33.86 31.22 0.94
CA LEU A 50 32.83 30.21 0.75
C LEU A 50 31.85 30.35 1.92
N ILE A 51 30.68 30.93 1.66
CA ILE A 51 29.57 30.94 2.61
C ILE A 51 29.35 29.48 3.01
N PRO A 52 29.48 29.12 4.30
CA PRO A 52 29.30 27.74 4.72
C PRO A 52 27.90 27.31 4.29
N LEU A 53 27.83 26.18 3.58
CA LEU A 53 26.56 25.59 3.18
C LEU A 53 25.64 25.56 4.41
N PRO A 54 24.35 25.91 4.24
CA PRO A 54 23.41 25.81 5.34
C PRO A 54 23.52 24.41 5.95
N PRO A 55 23.45 24.27 7.28
CA PRO A 55 23.56 22.98 7.93
C PRO A 55 22.57 22.03 7.24
N LYS A 56 23.06 20.85 6.84
CA LYS A 56 22.19 19.84 6.23
C LYS A 56 20.94 19.73 7.10
N PRO A 57 19.72 19.78 6.51
CA PRO A 57 18.50 19.66 7.28
C PRO A 57 18.65 18.45 8.20
N PRO A 58 18.20 18.54 9.47
CA PRO A 58 18.28 17.42 10.38
C PRO A 58 17.73 16.20 9.64
N LYS A 59 18.43 15.06 9.73
CA LYS A 59 17.89 13.80 9.20
C LYS A 59 16.44 13.73 9.66
N PRO A 60 15.47 13.55 8.75
CA PRO A 60 14.07 13.50 9.14
C PRO A 60 13.98 12.51 10.29
N LEU A 61 13.32 12.93 11.38
CA LEU A 61 13.07 12.06 12.51
C LEU A 61 12.60 10.72 11.95
N SER A 62 13.26 9.65 12.33
CA SER A 62 12.89 8.27 11.99
C SER A 62 11.48 7.89 12.46
N ASN A 63 10.67 8.86 12.91
CA ASN A 63 9.45 8.70 13.68
C ASN A 63 8.22 9.35 13.01
N TYR A 64 8.36 10.08 11.89
CA TYR A 64 7.19 10.72 11.25
C TYR A 64 6.19 9.69 10.70
N LYS A 65 6.71 8.56 10.19
CA LYS A 65 5.89 7.45 9.68
C LYS A 65 5.25 6.64 10.81
N ASP A 66 5.89 6.57 11.97
CA ASP A 66 5.33 5.92 13.16
C ASP A 66 4.19 6.76 13.77
N ILE A 67 4.28 8.10 13.74
CA ILE A 67 3.21 8.99 14.22
C ILE A 67 2.15 9.31 13.15
N MET A 68 2.34 8.84 11.91
CA MET A 68 1.47 9.09 10.75
C MET A 68 0.01 8.75 11.04
N HIS A 69 -0.21 7.66 11.77
CA HIS A 69 -1.52 7.12 12.06
C HIS A 69 -2.05 7.53 13.44
N ASN A 70 -1.46 8.52 14.12
CA ASN A 70 -1.89 8.93 15.47
C ASN A 70 -3.34 9.42 15.52
N ARG A 71 -3.80 10.13 14.49
CA ARG A 71 -5.21 10.57 14.40
C ARG A 71 -6.13 9.35 14.35
N TRP A 72 -5.80 8.38 13.49
CA TRP A 72 -6.54 7.14 13.38
C TRP A 72 -6.50 6.32 14.66
N ASN A 73 -5.34 6.22 15.30
CA ASN A 73 -5.19 5.54 16.57
C ASN A 73 -6.09 6.15 17.65
N THR A 74 -6.15 7.48 17.71
CA THR A 74 -7.01 8.19 18.68
C THR A 74 -8.50 7.89 18.44
N ILE A 75 -8.92 7.85 17.17
CA ILE A 75 -10.30 7.50 16.79
C ILE A 75 -10.61 6.04 17.15
N LEU A 76 -9.70 5.12 16.83
CA LEU A 76 -9.81 3.70 17.16
C LEU A 76 -9.95 3.49 18.66
N GLN A 77 -9.08 4.08 19.48
CA GLN A 77 -9.12 3.93 20.94
C GLN A 77 -10.41 4.51 21.56
N LYS A 78 -11.00 5.52 20.93
CA LYS A 78 -12.24 6.15 21.40
C LYS A 78 -13.50 5.38 20.99
N HIS A 79 -13.51 4.79 19.79
CA HIS A 79 -14.72 4.28 19.14
C HIS A 79 -14.71 2.80 18.81
N VAL A 80 -13.62 2.08 19.08
CA VAL A 80 -13.52 0.64 18.86
C VAL A 80 -13.28 -0.05 20.20
N SER A 81 -14.24 -0.89 20.57
CA SER A 81 -14.16 -1.70 21.79
C SER A 81 -13.06 -2.76 21.72
N GLU A 82 -12.67 -3.32 22.87
CA GLU A 82 -11.68 -4.42 22.92
C GLU A 82 -12.09 -5.66 22.10
N SER A 83 -13.41 -5.90 21.98
CA SER A 83 -13.98 -6.96 21.14
C SER A 83 -14.09 -6.60 19.66
N GLY A 84 -13.74 -5.36 19.28
CA GLY A 84 -13.75 -4.85 17.90
C GLY A 84 -15.11 -4.42 17.37
N ASN A 85 -16.11 -4.20 18.24
CA ASN A 85 -17.34 -3.50 17.86
C ASN A 85 -17.04 -2.01 17.71
N VAL A 86 -17.63 -1.39 16.69
CA VAL A 86 -17.32 -0.03 16.23
C VAL A 86 -18.51 0.89 16.46
N ASP A 87 -18.31 1.97 17.23
CA ASP A 87 -19.30 3.03 17.40
C ASP A 87 -19.36 3.93 16.15
N TYR A 88 -19.96 3.42 15.07
CA TYR A 88 -20.14 4.18 13.84
C TYR A 88 -20.91 5.50 14.06
N LYS A 89 -21.86 5.51 15.00
CA LYS A 89 -22.62 6.71 15.33
C LYS A 89 -21.73 7.78 15.98
N GLY A 90 -20.81 7.36 16.85
CA GLY A 90 -19.78 8.20 17.45
C GLY A 90 -18.84 8.78 16.39
N ILE A 91 -18.24 7.91 15.56
CA ILE A 91 -17.28 8.32 14.51
C ILE A 91 -17.89 9.29 13.51
N LYS A 92 -19.18 9.15 13.17
CA LYS A 92 -19.89 10.07 12.26
C LYS A 92 -19.82 11.55 12.67
N ASN A 93 -19.54 11.84 13.94
CA ASN A 93 -19.44 13.21 14.47
C ASN A 93 -17.99 13.64 14.75
N GLU A 94 -16.99 12.84 14.38
CA GLU A 94 -15.56 13.13 14.57
C GLU A 94 -14.97 13.80 13.34
N SER A 95 -14.81 15.12 13.35
CA SER A 95 -14.14 15.85 12.26
C SER A 95 -12.71 15.38 12.01
N GLU A 96 -12.05 14.85 13.04
CA GLU A 96 -10.70 14.28 12.96
C GLU A 96 -10.60 13.06 12.05
N PHE A 97 -11.72 12.35 11.83
CA PHE A 97 -11.76 11.21 10.93
C PHE A 97 -11.64 11.65 9.46
N ASP A 98 -12.41 12.66 9.06
CA ASP A 98 -12.34 13.22 7.69
C ASP A 98 -10.94 13.76 7.40
N VAL A 99 -10.34 14.48 8.36
CA VAL A 99 -8.96 14.98 8.26
C VAL A 99 -7.95 13.84 8.06
N TYR A 100 -8.18 12.69 8.68
CA TYR A 100 -7.31 11.52 8.50
C TYR A 100 -7.48 10.88 7.12
N ILE A 101 -8.70 10.81 6.58
CA ILE A 101 -8.95 10.32 5.21
C ILE A 101 -8.25 11.23 4.19
N ASP A 102 -8.41 12.55 4.33
CA ASP A 102 -7.75 13.53 3.45
C ASP A 102 -6.22 13.40 3.53
N TYR A 103 -5.69 13.26 4.75
CA TYR A 103 -4.25 13.06 4.97
C TYR A 103 -3.70 11.81 4.28
N LEU A 104 -4.42 10.69 4.33
CA LEU A 104 -4.04 9.47 3.59
C LEU A 104 -4.02 9.74 2.09
N SER A 105 -5.06 10.37 1.55
CA SER A 105 -5.19 10.72 0.14
C SER A 105 -4.04 11.59 -0.39
N GLU A 106 -3.47 12.45 0.44
CA GLU A 106 -2.36 13.35 0.10
C GLU A 106 -0.97 12.73 0.34
N THR A 107 -0.86 11.78 1.27
CA THR A 107 0.43 11.20 1.72
C THR A 107 0.60 9.76 1.22
N LEU A 108 0.92 9.60 -0.07
CA LEU A 108 1.06 8.27 -0.67
C LEU A 108 2.40 7.59 -0.31
N PRO A 109 2.44 6.25 -0.18
CA PRO A 109 3.68 5.52 0.01
C PRO A 109 4.62 5.68 -1.18
N GLU A 110 5.87 6.03 -0.90
CA GLU A 110 6.91 6.20 -1.93
C GLU A 110 7.67 4.89 -2.20
N ASP A 111 8.37 4.81 -3.33
CA ASP A 111 9.22 3.66 -3.65
C ASP A 111 10.31 3.42 -2.60
N SER A 112 10.80 4.51 -1.98
CA SER A 112 11.81 4.51 -0.91
C SER A 112 11.33 3.88 0.40
N TRP A 113 10.01 3.71 0.59
CA TRP A 113 9.47 3.14 1.81
C TRP A 113 9.73 1.64 1.91
N THR A 114 9.98 1.18 3.14
CA THR A 114 10.15 -0.24 3.47
C THR A 114 8.84 -1.00 3.24
N LYS A 115 8.92 -2.33 3.24
CA LYS A 115 7.73 -3.18 3.12
C LYS A 115 6.78 -2.95 4.29
N GLU A 116 7.33 -2.78 5.49
CA GLU A 116 6.60 -2.61 6.74
C GLU A 116 5.86 -1.27 6.77
N GLU A 117 6.51 -0.19 6.32
CA GLU A 117 5.87 1.12 6.18
C GLU A 117 4.71 1.09 5.18
N LYS A 118 4.90 0.44 4.03
CA LYS A 118 3.85 0.28 3.01
C LYS A 118 2.68 -0.57 3.53
N LEU A 119 2.97 -1.67 4.24
CA LEU A 119 1.93 -2.53 4.82
C LEU A 119 1.12 -1.79 5.87
N ALA A 120 1.79 -1.14 6.84
CA ALA A 120 1.11 -0.38 7.89
C ALA A 120 0.18 0.68 7.28
N TYR A 121 0.68 1.44 6.31
CA TYR A 121 -0.12 2.44 5.61
C TYR A 121 -1.35 1.84 4.94
N TRP A 122 -1.18 0.82 4.09
CA TRP A 122 -2.30 0.28 3.30
C TRP A 122 -3.30 -0.50 4.13
N ILE A 123 -2.87 -1.15 5.23
CA ILE A 123 -3.79 -1.78 6.20
C ILE A 123 -4.65 -0.71 6.87
N ASN A 124 -4.03 0.35 7.40
CA ASN A 124 -4.78 1.44 8.04
C ASN A 124 -5.68 2.17 7.06
N ALA A 125 -5.21 2.40 5.83
CA ALA A 125 -6.03 3.00 4.77
C ALA A 125 -7.24 2.11 4.47
N TYR A 126 -7.07 0.82 4.20
CA TYR A 126 -8.20 -0.08 3.94
C TYR A 126 -9.23 -0.04 5.07
N ASN A 127 -8.78 -0.14 6.33
CA ASN A 127 -9.66 -0.14 7.49
C ASN A 127 -10.43 1.18 7.63
N ALA A 128 -9.76 2.32 7.51
CA ALA A 128 -10.39 3.62 7.60
C ALA A 128 -11.38 3.85 6.44
N LEU A 129 -11.03 3.48 5.22
CA LEU A 129 -11.93 3.60 4.07
C LEU A 129 -13.13 2.65 4.18
N THR A 130 -12.98 1.46 4.75
CA THR A 130 -14.12 0.58 5.07
C THR A 130 -15.05 1.26 6.09
N VAL A 131 -14.51 1.88 7.14
CA VAL A 131 -15.32 2.65 8.10
C VAL A 131 -16.04 3.80 7.41
N ASP A 132 -15.34 4.58 6.59
CA ASP A 132 -15.93 5.69 5.83
C ASP A 132 -17.06 5.22 4.89
N LEU A 133 -16.89 4.08 4.21
CA LEU A 133 -17.93 3.48 3.38
C LEU A 133 -19.19 3.17 4.19
N ILE A 134 -19.03 2.60 5.40
CA ILE A 134 -20.17 2.35 6.29
C ILE A 134 -20.81 3.67 6.70
N LEU A 135 -20.04 4.67 7.11
CA LEU A 135 -20.56 5.97 7.57
C LEU A 135 -21.38 6.69 6.50
N ARG A 136 -20.93 6.64 5.24
CA ARG A 136 -21.67 7.18 4.07
C ARG A 136 -23.03 6.53 3.85
N ASN A 137 -23.20 5.29 4.31
CA ASN A 137 -24.42 4.50 4.17
C ASN A 137 -25.14 4.27 5.50
N TYR A 138 -24.67 4.85 6.60
CA TYR A 138 -25.19 4.58 7.94
C TYR A 138 -26.54 5.31 8.18
N PRO A 139 -27.57 4.62 8.72
CA PRO A 139 -27.56 3.26 9.25
C PRO A 139 -27.70 2.17 8.17
N VAL A 140 -26.89 1.12 8.27
CA VAL A 140 -26.94 -0.07 7.41
C VAL A 140 -26.81 -1.32 8.29
N LYS A 141 -27.46 -2.43 7.92
CA LYS A 141 -27.40 -3.68 8.71
C LYS A 141 -26.24 -4.58 8.34
N SER A 142 -25.75 -4.47 7.10
CA SER A 142 -24.63 -5.22 6.57
C SER A 142 -23.92 -4.40 5.50
N ILE A 143 -22.59 -4.48 5.42
CA ILE A 143 -21.85 -3.95 4.27
C ILE A 143 -22.40 -4.49 2.94
N LYS A 144 -22.98 -5.70 2.94
CA LYS A 144 -23.57 -6.34 1.75
C LYS A 144 -24.88 -5.70 1.28
N ASP A 145 -25.50 -4.85 2.09
CA ASP A 145 -26.71 -4.11 1.70
C ASP A 145 -26.35 -2.84 0.90
N ILE A 146 -25.06 -2.47 0.87
CA ILE A 146 -24.53 -1.39 0.03
C ILE A 146 -24.28 -1.97 -1.37
N ASN A 147 -24.62 -1.22 -2.42
CA ASN A 147 -24.37 -1.64 -3.80
C ASN A 147 -22.87 -1.67 -4.11
N ASP A 148 -22.36 -2.79 -4.61
CA ASP A 148 -20.97 -2.99 -5.03
C ASP A 148 -19.92 -2.42 -4.05
N PRO A 149 -19.98 -2.73 -2.75
CA PRO A 149 -19.32 -1.94 -1.70
C PRO A 149 -17.80 -1.92 -1.83
N TRP A 150 -17.20 -3.00 -2.36
CA TRP A 150 -15.76 -3.08 -2.55
C TRP A 150 -15.27 -2.46 -3.87
N ASP A 151 -16.17 -2.23 -4.83
CA ASP A 151 -15.82 -1.74 -6.18
C ASP A 151 -16.07 -0.23 -6.37
N GLN A 152 -16.77 0.42 -5.44
CA GLN A 152 -17.02 1.86 -5.49
C GLN A 152 -15.73 2.67 -5.41
N ARG A 153 -15.47 3.50 -6.44
CA ARG A 153 -14.32 4.40 -6.51
C ARG A 153 -14.62 5.73 -5.81
N LEU A 154 -14.50 5.76 -4.49
CA LEU A 154 -14.92 6.89 -3.65
C LEU A 154 -13.77 7.79 -3.20
N TRP A 155 -12.53 7.32 -3.23
CA TRP A 155 -11.42 8.02 -2.61
C TRP A 155 -10.31 8.33 -3.61
N GLN A 156 -9.96 9.60 -3.75
CA GLN A 156 -8.90 10.03 -4.65
C GLN A 156 -7.55 10.00 -3.94
N PHE A 157 -6.64 9.17 -4.43
CA PHE A 157 -5.25 9.05 -3.95
C PHE A 157 -4.34 9.54 -5.08
N GLY A 158 -3.89 10.79 -4.98
CA GLY A 158 -3.24 11.51 -6.09
C GLY A 158 -4.15 11.59 -7.33
N GLU A 159 -3.70 11.10 -8.48
CA GLU A 159 -4.49 11.09 -9.72
C GLU A 159 -5.45 9.90 -9.83
N LYS A 160 -5.38 8.92 -8.92
CA LYS A 160 -6.14 7.67 -9.01
C LYS A 160 -7.28 7.63 -8.00
N TRP A 161 -8.48 7.36 -8.50
CA TRP A 161 -9.61 7.01 -7.65
C TRP A 161 -9.53 5.55 -7.24
N GLN A 162 -9.37 5.30 -5.94
CA GLN A 162 -9.24 3.97 -5.34
C GLN A 162 -10.59 3.42 -4.90
N ASN A 163 -10.66 2.09 -4.83
CA ASN A 163 -11.71 1.33 -4.16
C ASN A 163 -11.08 0.27 -3.24
N LEU A 164 -11.87 -0.37 -2.39
CA LEU A 164 -11.36 -1.34 -1.42
C LEU A 164 -10.72 -2.56 -2.10
N ASN A 165 -11.32 -3.05 -3.21
CA ASN A 165 -10.77 -4.16 -3.98
C ASN A 165 -9.38 -3.86 -4.57
N ASP A 166 -9.15 -2.63 -5.04
CA ASP A 166 -7.86 -2.21 -5.58
C ASP A 166 -6.79 -2.24 -4.49
N ILE A 167 -7.08 -1.70 -3.31
CA ILE A 167 -6.15 -1.73 -2.17
C ILE A 167 -5.87 -3.17 -1.73
N GLU A 168 -6.89 -4.00 -1.57
CA GLU A 168 -6.69 -5.38 -1.11
C GLU A 168 -5.99 -6.24 -2.15
N HIS A 169 -6.54 -6.32 -3.37
CA HIS A 169 -6.12 -7.33 -4.36
C HIS A 169 -4.96 -6.89 -5.25
N LYS A 170 -4.82 -5.59 -5.51
CA LYS A 170 -3.74 -5.07 -6.37
C LYS A 170 -2.54 -4.57 -5.59
N ILE A 171 -2.72 -4.21 -4.32
CA ILE A 171 -1.65 -3.69 -3.46
C ILE A 171 -1.30 -4.70 -2.36
N LEU A 172 -2.12 -4.83 -1.31
CA LEU A 172 -1.79 -5.60 -0.11
C LEU A 172 -1.45 -7.07 -0.40
N ARG A 173 -2.30 -7.77 -1.16
CA ARG A 173 -2.09 -9.19 -1.49
C ARG A 173 -0.85 -9.43 -2.36
N LYS A 174 -0.34 -8.41 -3.05
CA LYS A 174 0.91 -8.50 -3.83
C LYS A 174 2.17 -8.34 -2.99
N MET A 175 2.03 -7.97 -1.72
CA MET A 175 3.15 -7.83 -0.78
C MET A 175 3.53 -9.16 -0.11
N ASN A 176 2.86 -10.28 -0.44
CA ASN A 176 3.14 -11.62 0.08
C ASN A 176 3.17 -11.67 1.62
N GLU A 177 2.15 -11.10 2.23
CA GLU A 177 1.93 -11.12 3.68
C GLU A 177 0.54 -11.71 3.96
N PRO A 178 0.41 -13.02 4.24
CA PRO A 178 -0.90 -13.65 4.43
C PRO A 178 -1.66 -13.14 5.67
N ARG A 179 -0.97 -12.57 6.66
CA ARG A 179 -1.59 -12.07 7.89
C ARG A 179 -2.42 -10.82 7.69
N ILE A 180 -2.33 -10.15 6.53
CA ILE A 180 -3.21 -9.01 6.21
C ILE A 180 -4.69 -9.38 6.34
N HIS A 181 -5.06 -10.64 6.08
CA HIS A 181 -6.44 -11.15 6.16
C HIS A 181 -7.00 -11.16 7.59
N PHE A 182 -6.16 -10.90 8.60
CA PHE A 182 -6.55 -10.71 9.99
C PHE A 182 -6.37 -9.28 10.48
N ALA A 183 -5.79 -8.41 9.64
CA ALA A 183 -5.51 -7.02 9.93
C ALA A 183 -6.45 -6.06 9.19
N ILE A 184 -7.04 -6.50 8.07
CA ILE A 184 -8.04 -5.73 7.33
C ILE A 184 -9.45 -6.22 7.60
N VAL A 185 -10.41 -5.29 7.77
CA VAL A 185 -11.78 -5.60 8.15
C VAL A 185 -12.81 -5.30 7.06
N CYS A 186 -13.84 -6.14 6.96
CA CYS A 186 -14.99 -5.94 6.08
C CYS A 186 -16.26 -5.50 6.82
N ALA A 187 -16.11 -4.92 8.02
CA ALA A 187 -17.21 -4.42 8.86
C ALA A 187 -18.34 -5.45 9.08
N SER A 188 -17.99 -6.69 9.46
CA SER A 188 -18.98 -7.73 9.76
C SER A 188 -18.62 -8.56 10.99
N ILE A 189 -19.63 -9.16 11.63
CA ILE A 189 -19.48 -9.97 12.86
C ILE A 189 -18.48 -11.12 12.68
N SER A 190 -18.48 -11.79 11.51
CA SER A 190 -17.58 -12.92 11.24
C SER A 190 -16.20 -12.52 10.70
N CYS A 191 -15.95 -11.23 10.52
CA CYS A 191 -14.65 -10.70 10.16
C CYS A 191 -13.64 -10.83 11.33
N PRO A 192 -12.32 -10.80 11.06
CA PRO A 192 -11.36 -10.34 12.03
C PRO A 192 -11.81 -9.03 12.66
N LYS A 193 -11.50 -8.88 13.94
CA LYS A 193 -11.87 -7.69 14.68
C LYS A 193 -11.08 -6.49 14.15
N LEU A 194 -11.70 -5.30 14.13
CA LEU A 194 -10.93 -4.07 13.94
C LEU A 194 -10.12 -3.87 15.21
N GLN A 195 -8.79 -3.82 15.08
CA GLN A 195 -7.92 -3.54 16.22
C GLN A 195 -8.17 -2.11 16.68
N ASN A 196 -8.20 -1.88 17.99
CA ASN A 196 -8.38 -0.55 18.60
C ASN A 196 -7.07 0.27 18.62
N GLU A 197 -6.06 -0.16 17.86
CA GLU A 197 -4.80 0.51 17.66
C GLU A 197 -4.45 0.55 16.17
N ALA A 198 -3.84 1.64 15.73
CA ALA A 198 -3.37 1.74 14.36
C ALA A 198 -2.11 0.91 14.15
N PHE A 199 -1.96 0.33 12.95
CA PHE A 199 -0.73 -0.37 12.60
C PHE A 199 0.41 0.63 12.38
N THR A 200 1.60 0.33 12.89
CA THR A 200 2.79 1.18 12.70
C THR A 200 3.93 0.34 12.13
N ALA A 201 4.83 0.95 11.37
CA ALA A 201 5.94 0.22 10.74
C ALA A 201 6.83 -0.47 11.79
N SER A 202 7.12 0.24 12.89
CA SER A 202 7.94 -0.26 14.00
C SER A 202 7.32 -1.45 14.75
N ASN A 203 5.98 -1.53 14.85
CA ASN A 203 5.29 -2.60 15.59
C ASN A 203 4.57 -3.62 14.70
N LEU A 204 4.67 -3.48 13.37
CA LEU A 204 3.85 -4.23 12.42
C LEU A 204 3.92 -5.75 12.62
N GLU A 205 5.13 -6.29 12.82
CA GLU A 205 5.33 -7.74 12.97
C GLU A 205 4.63 -8.30 14.21
N GLU A 206 4.72 -7.57 15.33
CA GLU A 206 4.05 -7.94 16.58
C GLU A 206 2.53 -7.80 16.43
N GLN A 207 2.05 -6.70 15.85
CA GLN A 207 0.63 -6.43 15.64
C GLN A 207 -0.02 -7.47 14.71
N LEU A 208 0.63 -7.82 13.60
CA LEU A 208 0.15 -8.86 12.68
C LEU A 208 0.12 -10.24 13.35
N THR A 209 1.16 -10.56 14.13
CA THR A 209 1.23 -11.83 14.87
C THR A 209 0.14 -11.90 15.94
N TYR A 210 -0.09 -10.81 16.68
CA TYR A 210 -1.14 -10.70 17.67
C TYR A 210 -2.52 -10.89 17.05
N ALA A 211 -2.86 -10.12 16.02
CA ALA A 211 -4.14 -10.21 15.32
C ALA A 211 -4.38 -11.61 14.74
N THR A 212 -3.33 -12.27 14.22
CA THR A 212 -3.42 -13.64 13.71
C THR A 212 -3.73 -14.63 14.82
N LYS A 213 -2.97 -14.60 15.93
CA LYS A 213 -3.18 -15.51 17.07
C LYS A 213 -4.56 -15.32 17.67
N GLU A 214 -4.95 -14.08 17.89
CA GLU A 214 -6.26 -13.72 18.41
C GLU A 214 -7.38 -14.30 17.53
N PHE A 215 -7.33 -14.06 16.22
CA PHE A 215 -8.32 -14.59 15.29
C PHE A 215 -8.41 -16.12 15.33
N LEU A 216 -7.26 -16.81 15.37
CA LEU A 216 -7.23 -18.27 15.43
C LEU A 216 -7.81 -18.83 16.74
N THR A 217 -7.64 -18.12 17.85
CA THR A 217 -8.18 -18.52 19.16
C THR A 217 -9.65 -18.15 19.37
N ASP A 218 -10.23 -17.29 18.53
CA ASP A 218 -11.64 -16.92 18.62
C ASP A 218 -12.55 -18.10 18.26
N SER A 219 -13.11 -18.72 19.31
CA SER A 219 -14.05 -19.86 19.20
C SER A 219 -15.35 -19.53 18.46
N THR A 220 -15.69 -18.26 18.24
CA THR A 220 -16.81 -17.90 17.37
C THR A 220 -16.44 -18.04 15.89
N LYS A 221 -15.16 -17.91 15.53
CA LYS A 221 -14.66 -17.95 14.14
C LYS A 221 -13.98 -19.27 13.78
N ASN A 222 -13.36 -19.94 14.75
CA ASN A 222 -12.53 -21.12 14.51
C ASN A 222 -12.69 -22.15 15.64
N ASP A 223 -12.82 -23.42 15.27
CA ASP A 223 -12.61 -24.55 16.20
C ASP A 223 -11.38 -25.33 15.72
N ILE A 224 -10.29 -25.27 16.48
CA ILE A 224 -9.00 -25.86 16.12
C ILE A 224 -8.68 -26.98 17.11
N SER A 225 -8.52 -28.19 16.59
CA SER A 225 -8.02 -29.35 17.32
C SER A 225 -6.98 -30.09 16.48
N GLN A 226 -6.22 -31.01 17.08
CA GLN A 226 -5.16 -31.75 16.39
C GLN A 226 -5.64 -32.43 15.10
N ASN A 227 -6.86 -32.99 15.08
CA ASN A 227 -7.34 -33.81 13.95
C ASN A 227 -8.56 -33.25 13.22
N ASN A 228 -9.21 -32.21 13.76
CA ASN A 228 -10.39 -31.61 13.15
C ASN A 228 -10.33 -30.09 13.24
N LEU A 229 -10.62 -29.43 12.13
CA LEU A 229 -10.65 -27.99 11.97
C LEU A 229 -12.03 -27.57 11.47
N LYS A 230 -12.65 -26.61 12.14
CA LYS A 230 -13.83 -25.88 11.67
C LYS A 230 -13.51 -24.40 11.61
N LEU A 231 -13.02 -23.94 10.47
CA LEU A 231 -12.37 -22.63 10.32
C LEU A 231 -13.30 -21.58 9.74
N SER A 232 -12.94 -20.30 9.87
CA SER A 232 -13.59 -19.22 9.14
C SER A 232 -13.51 -19.40 7.62
N LYS A 233 -14.52 -18.92 6.88
CA LYS A 233 -14.53 -18.93 5.40
C LYS A 233 -13.39 -18.11 4.79
N ILE A 234 -12.71 -17.23 5.55
CA ILE A 234 -11.51 -16.51 5.10
C ILE A 234 -10.42 -17.46 4.59
N PHE A 235 -10.18 -18.57 5.29
CA PHE A 235 -9.22 -19.59 4.85
C PHE A 235 -9.65 -20.32 3.57
N LYS A 236 -10.94 -20.32 3.25
CA LYS A 236 -11.48 -20.85 2.00
C LYS A 236 -11.32 -19.84 0.86
N TRP A 237 -11.69 -18.58 1.09
CA TRP A 237 -11.68 -17.52 0.07
C TRP A 237 -10.26 -17.14 -0.33
N PHE A 238 -9.35 -17.05 0.63
CA PHE A 238 -7.96 -16.62 0.42
C PHE A 238 -6.95 -17.76 0.52
N LYS A 239 -7.39 -19.01 0.27
CA LYS A 239 -6.57 -20.22 0.35
C LYS A 239 -5.19 -20.05 -0.31
N LYS A 240 -5.13 -19.45 -1.50
CA LYS A 240 -3.89 -19.25 -2.26
C LYS A 240 -2.86 -18.39 -1.53
N ASP A 241 -3.32 -17.44 -0.71
CA ASP A 241 -2.43 -16.51 -0.02
C ASP A 241 -1.78 -17.21 1.20
N PHE A 242 -2.51 -18.09 1.88
CA PHE A 242 -1.99 -18.90 2.99
C PHE A 242 -1.08 -20.05 2.55
N GLU A 243 -1.20 -20.50 1.30
CA GLU A 243 -0.45 -21.65 0.76
C GLU A 243 0.77 -21.26 -0.10
N GLN A 244 1.24 -20.01 0.01
CA GLN A 244 2.42 -19.55 -0.75
C GLN A 244 3.72 -20.21 -0.27
N ASN A 245 3.86 -20.44 1.04
CA ASN A 245 5.07 -20.93 1.69
C ASN A 245 4.83 -22.26 2.45
N GLY A 246 4.00 -23.13 1.88
CA GLY A 246 3.62 -24.40 2.51
C GLY A 246 2.13 -24.67 2.41
N SER A 247 1.63 -25.63 3.18
CA SER A 247 0.21 -25.89 3.30
C SER A 247 -0.48 -24.92 4.27
N LEU A 248 -1.81 -24.82 4.18
CA LEU A 248 -2.59 -24.10 5.19
C LEU A 248 -2.31 -24.61 6.62
N ILE A 249 -2.02 -25.91 6.79
CA ILE A 249 -1.71 -26.46 8.12
C ILE A 249 -0.37 -25.93 8.62
N ASP A 250 0.63 -25.80 7.74
CA ASP A 250 1.92 -25.22 8.10
C ASP A 250 1.78 -23.75 8.50
N PHE A 251 0.91 -22.99 7.83
CA PHE A 251 0.56 -21.63 8.24
C PHE A 251 -0.10 -21.62 9.63
N LEU A 252 -1.13 -22.44 9.83
CA LEU A 252 -1.86 -22.48 11.11
C LEU A 252 -0.95 -22.89 12.27
N ASN A 253 -0.04 -23.85 12.08
CA ASN A 253 0.87 -24.33 13.12
C ASN A 253 1.92 -23.29 13.55
N GLN A 254 2.15 -22.23 12.77
CA GLN A 254 3.03 -21.12 13.19
C GLN A 254 2.41 -20.26 14.30
N TYR A 255 1.07 -20.22 14.38
CA TYR A 255 0.34 -19.30 15.25
C TYR A 255 -0.65 -20.00 16.20
N SER A 256 -1.00 -21.26 15.94
CA SER A 256 -1.89 -22.07 16.76
C SER A 256 -1.19 -22.54 18.04
N VAL A 257 -1.93 -22.55 19.15
CA VAL A 257 -1.48 -23.18 20.42
C VAL A 257 -1.57 -24.71 20.39
N VAL A 258 -2.33 -25.26 19.45
CA VAL A 258 -2.47 -26.70 19.21
C VAL A 258 -1.61 -27.10 18.03
N ASN A 259 -0.83 -28.18 18.17
CA ASN A 259 -0.15 -28.80 17.03
C ASN A 259 -1.16 -29.57 16.16
N ILE A 260 -1.44 -29.05 14.97
CA ILE A 260 -2.41 -29.59 14.02
C ILE A 260 -1.74 -30.65 13.16
N SER A 261 -2.35 -31.83 13.11
CA SER A 261 -1.94 -32.93 12.24
C SER A 261 -2.08 -32.53 10.77
N SER A 262 -1.12 -32.91 9.93
CA SER A 262 -1.20 -32.74 8.47
C SER A 262 -2.41 -33.44 7.84
N LEU A 263 -2.98 -34.43 8.53
CA LEU A 263 -4.18 -35.17 8.12
C LEU A 263 -5.49 -34.61 8.70
N ALA A 264 -5.45 -33.46 9.38
CA ALA A 264 -6.63 -32.90 10.03
C ALA A 264 -7.76 -32.64 9.02
N LYS A 265 -8.98 -33.06 9.37
CA LYS A 265 -10.18 -32.84 8.55
C LYS A 265 -10.57 -31.37 8.61
N LYS A 266 -10.85 -30.77 7.45
CA LYS A 266 -11.16 -29.35 7.32
C LYS A 266 -12.63 -29.16 6.97
N SER A 267 -13.30 -28.29 7.73
CA SER A 267 -14.63 -27.78 7.45
C SER A 267 -14.66 -26.28 7.73
N PHE A 268 -15.72 -25.60 7.31
CA PHE A 268 -15.83 -24.14 7.47
C PHE A 268 -17.09 -23.77 8.25
N LYS A 269 -16.98 -22.78 9.14
CA LYS A 269 -18.11 -22.15 9.83
C LYS A 269 -18.92 -21.29 8.87
N ASP A 270 -20.17 -21.01 9.24
CA ASP A 270 -20.95 -19.98 8.58
C ASP A 270 -20.41 -18.59 8.86
N TYR A 271 -20.77 -17.65 7.99
CA TYR A 271 -20.24 -16.29 8.01
C TYR A 271 -21.38 -15.31 8.16
N ASN A 272 -21.41 -14.64 9.31
CA ASN A 272 -22.39 -13.62 9.64
C ASN A 272 -21.93 -12.27 9.11
N TRP A 273 -22.68 -11.75 8.15
CA TRP A 273 -22.41 -10.48 7.48
C TRP A 273 -23.05 -9.27 8.15
N ASN A 274 -23.78 -9.45 9.26
CA ASN A 274 -24.30 -8.32 10.02
C ASN A 274 -23.16 -7.40 10.43
N LEU A 275 -23.44 -6.11 10.48
CA LEU A 275 -22.51 -5.07 10.91
C LEU A 275 -21.97 -5.36 12.32
N ASN A 276 -20.72 -4.98 12.57
CA ASN A 276 -20.05 -5.10 13.87
C ASN A 276 -20.17 -3.78 14.67
N ASP A 277 -21.40 -3.33 14.91
CA ASP A 277 -21.70 -2.13 15.71
C ASP A 277 -22.10 -2.42 17.16
#